data_AF-A0A2N1NC37-F1
#
_entry.id   AF-A0A2N1NC37-F1
#
_cell.length_a   1.000
_cell.length_b   1.000
_cell.length_c   1.000
_cell.angle_alpha   90.00
_cell.angle_beta   90.00
_cell.angle_gamma   90.00
#
_symmetry.space_group_name_H-M   'P 1'
#
loop_
_entity.id
_entity.type
_entity.pdbx_description
1 polymer ?
#
loop_
_entity_poly.entity_id
_entity_poly.type
_entity_poly.pdbx_seq_one_letter_code
_entity_poly.pdbx_strand_id
1 'polypeptide(L)' 'MQNSIRYSTISTTMVISENVEVGKLIGRRGRNIKPIEKGTGTCIYINTEVNPRQIEI' A
#
# COMPACT_ATOMS: atom_id res chain seq x y z
N MET A 1 14.37 8.04 25.40
CA MET A 1 14.52 8.05 23.92
C MET A 1 13.98 6.79 23.25
N GLN A 2 14.03 5.58 23.86
CA GLN A 2 13.53 4.34 23.23
C GLN A 2 12.03 4.34 22.87
N ASN A 3 11.20 5.09 23.58
CA ASN A 3 9.74 5.08 23.39
C ASN A 3 9.29 5.80 22.12
N SER A 4 10.04 6.76 21.57
CA SER A 4 9.62 7.51 20.37
C SER A 4 9.63 6.65 19.10
N ILE A 5 10.54 5.68 19.00
CA ILE A 5 10.61 4.73 17.87
C ILE A 5 9.43 3.75 17.90
N ARG A 6 8.89 3.44 19.09
CA ARG A 6 7.72 2.55 19.22
C ARG A 6 6.42 3.19 18.72
N TYR A 7 6.39 4.51 18.58
CA TYR A 7 5.22 5.28 18.12
C TYR A 7 5.49 6.04 16.82
N SER A 8 6.56 5.71 16.09
CA SER A 8 6.84 6.29 14.78
C SER A 8 6.09 5.52 13.69
N THR A 9 5.62 6.24 12.68
CA THR A 9 5.12 5.64 11.44
C THR A 9 6.23 4.83 10.78
N ILE A 10 5.94 3.58 10.45
CA ILE A 10 6.81 2.70 9.66
C ILE A 10 6.22 2.66 8.26
N SER A 11 7.07 2.80 7.26
CA SER A 11 6.68 2.64 5.86
C SER A 11 7.31 1.39 5.26
N THR A 12 6.59 0.72 4.37
CA THR A 12 7.09 -0.44 3.64
C THR A 12 6.72 -0.35 2.17
N THR A 13 7.57 -0.92 1.32
CA THR A 13 7.38 -0.95 -0.14
C THR A 13 7.40 -2.38 -0.62
N MET A 14 6.39 -2.77 -1.40
CA MET A 14 6.30 -4.07 -2.04
C MET A 14 6.26 -3.91 -3.55
N VAL A 15 6.99 -4.77 -4.27
CA VAL A 15 7.00 -4.77 -5.73
C VAL A 15 5.78 -5.51 -6.27
N ILE A 16 5.09 -4.91 -7.24
CA ILE A 16 4.00 -5.53 -8.00
C ILE A 16 4.60 -6.19 -9.24
N SER A 17 4.39 -7.50 -9.38
CA SER A 17 4.84 -8.23 -10.57
C SER A 17 4.20 -7.69 -11.85
N GLU A 18 4.93 -7.76 -12.97
CA GLU A 18 4.48 -7.25 -14.27
C GLU A 18 3.18 -7.89 -14.75
N ASN A 19 2.96 -9.17 -14.43
CA ASN A 19 1.77 -9.92 -14.81
C ASN A 19 0.52 -9.59 -13.98
N VAL A 20 0.65 -8.77 -12.93
CA VAL A 20 -0.49 -8.38 -12.09
C VAL A 20 -1.20 -7.18 -12.69
N GLU A 21 -2.50 -7.32 -12.88
CA GLU A 21 -3.37 -6.23 -13.29
C GLU A 21 -3.71 -5.36 -12.07
N VAL A 22 -3.11 -4.16 -12.00
CA VAL A 22 -3.28 -3.22 -10.88
C VAL A 22 -4.75 -2.91 -10.59
N GLY A 23 -5.59 -2.79 -11.61
CA GLY A 23 -7.03 -2.55 -11.46
C GLY A 23 -7.75 -3.64 -10.66
N LYS A 24 -7.31 -4.91 -10.77
CA LYS A 24 -7.85 -6.04 -9.99
C LYS A 24 -7.41 -5.99 -8.53
N LEU A 25 -6.19 -5.54 -8.26
CA LEU A 25 -5.72 -5.28 -6.90
C LEU A 25 -6.54 -4.18 -6.22
N ILE A 26 -6.73 -3.04 -6.91
CA ILE A 26 -7.50 -1.90 -6.40
C ILE A 26 -8.98 -2.28 -6.18
N GLY A 27 -9.53 -3.03 -7.14
CA GLY A 27 -10.95 -3.33 -7.25
C GLY A 27 -11.75 -2.12 -7.74
N ARG A 28 -12.85 -2.36 -8.46
CA ARG A 28 -13.71 -1.26 -8.98
C ARG A 28 -14.09 -0.30 -7.84
N ARG A 29 -13.79 0.99 -8.00
CA ARG A 29 -13.98 2.07 -7.00
C ARG A 29 -13.15 1.95 -5.71
N GLY A 30 -12.07 1.15 -5.72
CA GLY A 30 -11.24 0.89 -4.56
C GLY A 30 -11.84 -0.13 -3.59
N ARG A 31 -12.79 -0.96 -4.04
CA ARG A 31 -13.54 -1.89 -3.18
C ARG A 31 -12.68 -2.96 -2.49
N ASN A 32 -11.45 -3.18 -2.94
CA ASN A 32 -10.52 -4.11 -2.30
C ASN A 32 -9.58 -3.39 -1.33
N ILE A 33 -8.99 -2.26 -1.73
CA ILE A 33 -7.99 -1.53 -0.93
C ILE A 33 -8.62 -0.68 0.19
N LYS A 34 -9.72 0.04 -0.08
CA LYS A 34 -10.33 0.95 0.91
C LYS A 34 -10.79 0.25 2.20
N PRO A 35 -11.39 -0.95 2.17
CA PRO A 35 -11.71 -1.66 3.40
C PRO A 35 -10.47 -2.07 4.21
N ILE A 36 -9.34 -2.34 3.55
CA ILE A 36 -8.08 -2.68 4.21
C ILE A 36 -7.53 -1.43 4.90
N GLU A 37 -7.40 -0.30 4.19
CA GLU A 37 -6.96 0.97 4.78
C GLU A 37 -7.82 1.35 6.00
N LYS A 38 -9.15 1.26 5.87
CA LYS A 38 -10.08 1.55 6.98
C LYS A 38 -9.95 0.55 8.13
N GLY A 39 -9.73 -0.73 7.83
CA GLY A 39 -9.63 -1.79 8.82
C GLY A 39 -8.32 -1.79 9.60
N THR A 40 -7.23 -1.36 8.98
CA THR A 40 -5.89 -1.33 9.59
C THR A 40 -5.45 0.06 10.06
N GLY A 41 -6.13 1.12 9.61
CA GLY A 41 -5.70 2.50 9.86
C GLY A 41 -4.45 2.89 9.06
N THR A 42 -4.12 2.14 8.01
CA THR A 42 -2.93 2.35 7.18
C THR A 42 -3.26 3.17 5.93
N CYS A 43 -2.27 3.86 5.37
CA CYS A 43 -2.36 4.51 4.07
C CYS A 43 -1.75 3.59 3.02
N ILE A 44 -2.48 3.22 1.96
CA ILE A 44 -1.96 2.35 0.90
C ILE A 44 -1.93 3.13 -0.40
N TYR A 45 -0.73 3.40 -0.90
CA TYR A 45 -0.51 4.05 -2.20
C TYR A 45 0.01 3.04 -3.22
N ILE A 46 -0.58 3.03 -4.43
CA ILE A 46 -0.14 2.16 -5.51
C ILE A 46 0.53 3.03 -6.57
N ASN A 47 1.86 2.93 -6.62
CA ASN A 47 2.69 3.70 -7.52
C ASN A 47 2.88 2.96 -8.86
N THR A 48 2.16 3.43 -9.87
CA THR A 48 2.23 2.90 -11.24
C THR A 48 3.19 3.66 -12.14
N GLU A 49 3.78 4.75 -11.65
CA GLU A 49 4.69 5.60 -12.42
C GLU A 49 6.15 5.11 -12.34
N VAL A 50 6.44 4.22 -11.39
CA VAL A 50 7.75 3.57 -11.21
C VAL A 50 7.80 2.19 -11.86
N ASN A 51 8.99 1.77 -12.29
CA ASN A 51 9.25 0.44 -12.83
C ASN A 51 10.34 -0.28 -12.00
N PRO A 52 10.02 -1.42 -11.34
CA PRO A 52 8.72 -2.08 -11.32
C PRO A 52 7.69 -1.32 -10.49
N ARG A 53 6.39 -1.48 -10.80
CA ARG A 53 5.27 -0.86 -10.08
C ARG A 53 5.30 -1.28 -8.60
N GLN A 54 4.84 -0.41 -7.69
CA GLN A 54 5.00 -0.62 -6.26
C GLN A 54 3.71 -0.36 -5.46
N ILE A 55 3.62 -0.99 -4.30
CA ILE A 55 2.67 -0.66 -3.23
C ILE A 55 3.49 -0.04 -2.09
N GLU A 56 3.14 1.16 -1.69
CA GLU A 56 3.71 1.89 -0.56
C GLU A 56 2.66 1.90 0.57
N ILE A 57 3.06 1.48 1.77
CA ILE A 57 2.19 1.30 2.95
C ILE A 57 2.79 2.06 4.13
#